data_AF-A0A523RW97-F1
#
_entry.id   AF-A0A523RW97-F1
#
_cell.length_a   1.000
_cell.length_b   1.000
_cell.length_c   1.000
_cell.angle_alpha   90.00
_cell.angle_beta   90.00
_cell.angle_gamma   90.00
#
_symmetry.space_group_name_H-M   'P 1'
#
loop_
_entity.id
_entity.type
_entity.pdbx_description
1 polymer ?
#
loop_
_entity_poly.entity_id
_entity_poly.type
_entity_poly.pdbx_seq_one_letter_code
_entity_poly.pdbx_strand_id
1 'polypeptide(L)'
;MGLFDSWRRKKAKRTQYLPRREPKKVVSEIATDASMESGESETISTLLVKYENLVERREALSVERMALTDNLEAGKIKATEFRKELMMRIQEAAQVSENLRETTAKLSQLGYRGTLF
;
A
#
# COMPACT_ATOMS: atom_id res chain seq x y z
N MET A 1 -37.40 25.74 -22.95
CA MET A 1 -36.11 25.68 -22.23
C MET A 1 -36.12 24.47 -21.32
N GLY A 2 -35.36 23.41 -21.66
CA GLY A 2 -35.37 22.14 -20.94
C GLY A 2 -34.35 22.12 -19.79
N LEU A 3 -34.83 22.08 -18.54
CA LEU A 3 -34.05 22.09 -17.30
C LEU A 3 -33.48 20.72 -16.89
N PHE A 4 -33.66 19.67 -17.70
CA PHE A 4 -33.32 18.28 -17.34
C PHE A 4 -32.05 17.72 -18.03
N ASP A 5 -31.31 18.55 -18.77
CA ASP A 5 -30.16 18.10 -19.57
C ASP A 5 -28.81 18.13 -18.82
N SER A 6 -28.80 18.52 -17.54
CA SER A 6 -27.60 18.73 -16.74
C SER A 6 -27.06 17.47 -16.06
N TRP A 7 -27.82 16.36 -16.03
CA TRP A 7 -27.37 15.14 -15.33
C TRP A 7 -26.56 14.18 -16.21
N ARG A 8 -26.58 14.37 -17.53
CA ARG A 8 -25.90 13.48 -18.50
C ARG A 8 -24.49 13.94 -18.91
N ARG A 9 -23.96 15.01 -18.32
CA ARG A 9 -22.59 15.50 -18.62
C ARG A 9 -21.76 15.71 -17.36
N LYS A 10 -21.14 14.63 -16.87
CA LYS A 10 -19.79 14.74 -16.29
C LYS A 10 -18.89 13.71 -16.97
N LYS A 11 -18.22 14.22 -18.00
CA LYS A 11 -17.19 13.54 -18.78
C LYS A 11 -16.00 13.15 -17.90
N ALA A 12 -15.40 12.03 -18.28
CA ALA A 12 -14.18 11.44 -17.76
C ALA A 12 -13.12 12.47 -17.37
N LYS A 13 -12.68 12.43 -16.10
CA LYS A 13 -11.39 12.98 -15.73
C LYS A 13 -10.33 11.93 -16.08
N ARG A 14 -9.51 12.26 -17.08
CA ARG A 14 -8.29 11.54 -17.43
C ARG A 14 -7.49 11.22 -16.17
N THR A 15 -7.28 9.94 -15.94
CA THR A 15 -6.31 9.39 -14.99
C THR A 15 -4.94 9.98 -15.35
N GLN A 16 -4.47 10.95 -14.55
CA GLN A 16 -3.08 11.38 -14.62
C GLN A 16 -2.23 10.27 -14.02
N TYR A 17 -1.51 9.54 -14.87
CA TYR A 17 -0.42 8.67 -14.45
C TYR A 17 0.62 9.54 -13.74
N LEU A 18 0.78 9.36 -12.43
CA LEU A 18 1.88 9.95 -11.69
C LEU A 18 3.18 9.25 -12.12
N PRO A 19 4.27 10.01 -12.41
CA PRO A 19 5.55 9.42 -12.76
C PRO A 19 6.11 8.64 -11.57
N ARG A 20 6.50 7.39 -11.84
CA ARG A 20 7.22 6.48 -10.93
C ARG A 20 8.44 7.21 -10.36
N ARG A 21 8.40 7.54 -9.07
CA ARG A 21 9.57 8.10 -8.36
C ARG A 21 10.59 6.98 -8.17
N GLU A 22 11.80 7.21 -8.66
CA GLU A 22 12.94 6.34 -8.39
C GLU A 22 13.25 6.34 -6.88
N PRO A 23 13.74 5.20 -6.35
CA PRO A 23 14.01 5.06 -4.92
C PRO A 23 15.13 6.02 -4.50
N LYS A 24 14.81 6.95 -3.61
CA LYS A 24 15.81 7.79 -2.95
C LYS A 24 16.65 6.88 -2.06
N LYS A 25 17.96 6.79 -2.34
CA LYS A 25 18.95 6.20 -1.44
C LYS A 25 18.89 6.91 -0.10
N VAL A 26 18.43 6.18 0.93
CA VAL A 26 18.45 6.65 2.32
C VAL A 26 19.88 6.54 2.82
N VAL A 27 20.53 7.67 3.02
CA VAL A 27 21.74 7.77 3.84
C VAL A 27 21.26 7.91 5.28
N SER A 28 21.28 6.82 6.04
CA SER A 28 21.02 6.86 7.48
C SER A 28 22.34 6.81 8.23
N GLU A 29 22.64 7.89 8.95
CA GLU A 29 23.68 7.93 9.97
C GLU A 29 23.25 7.00 11.12
N ILE A 30 24.03 5.94 11.33
CA ILE A 30 23.81 4.92 12.35
C ILE A 30 24.29 5.49 13.68
N ALA A 31 23.37 5.89 14.55
CA ALA A 31 23.66 6.05 15.97
C ALA A 31 23.43 4.68 16.65
N THR A 32 24.52 3.99 16.91
CA THR A 32 24.57 2.81 17.80
C THR A 32 24.33 3.25 19.23
N ASP A 33 23.35 2.66 19.93
CA ASP A 33 23.58 2.11 21.26
C ASP A 33 22.41 1.27 21.82
N ALA A 34 22.80 0.08 22.32
CA ALA A 34 22.24 -0.76 23.39
C ALA A 34 20.76 -1.19 23.36
N SER A 35 20.31 -2.32 23.91
CA SER A 35 20.82 -3.65 24.33
C SER A 35 19.60 -4.33 24.98
N MET A 36 19.42 -5.65 24.79
CA MET A 36 18.43 -6.56 25.43
C MET A 36 16.96 -6.41 24.96
N GLU A 37 16.19 -7.45 24.61
CA GLU A 37 16.08 -8.82 25.15
C GLU A 37 15.72 -9.90 24.08
N SER A 38 15.94 -11.16 24.45
CA SER A 38 15.81 -12.38 23.66
C SER A 38 14.38 -12.73 23.25
N GLY A 39 14.15 -12.76 21.95
CA GLY A 39 12.97 -13.33 21.28
C GLY A 39 12.98 -12.83 19.85
N GLU A 40 13.71 -13.51 18.96
CA GLU A 40 14.03 -13.04 17.59
C GLU A 40 14.24 -11.53 17.54
N SER A 41 15.37 -11.03 18.06
CA SER A 41 15.66 -9.58 18.09
C SER A 41 15.57 -9.01 16.67
N GLU A 42 14.39 -8.52 16.29
CA GLU A 42 14.16 -7.86 15.02
C GLU A 42 15.02 -6.59 15.03
N THR A 43 16.13 -6.61 14.30
CA THR A 43 16.98 -5.44 14.18
C THR A 43 16.27 -4.36 13.38
N ILE A 44 16.67 -3.11 13.56
CA ILE A 44 16.14 -1.98 12.76
C ILE A 44 16.22 -2.31 11.26
N SER A 45 17.32 -2.92 10.80
CA SER A 45 17.49 -3.34 9.41
C SER A 45 16.45 -4.36 8.94
N THR A 46 16.09 -5.37 9.74
CA THR A 46 15.07 -6.35 9.33
C THR A 46 13.68 -5.73 9.31
N LEU A 47 13.38 -4.84 10.25
CA LEU A 47 12.11 -4.11 10.29
C LEU A 47 11.96 -3.13 9.12
N LEU A 48 13.03 -2.48 8.69
CA LEU A 48 13.02 -1.64 7.49
C LEU A 48 12.73 -2.44 6.22
N VAL A 49 13.38 -3.59 6.04
CA VAL A 49 13.08 -4.50 4.91
C VAL A 49 11.63 -4.98 4.97
N LYS A 50 11.13 -5.34 6.15
CA LYS A 50 9.71 -5.72 6.33
C LYS A 50 8.78 -4.56 5.95
N TYR A 51 9.09 -3.35 6.39
CA TYR A 51 8.32 -2.16 6.06
C TYR A 51 8.28 -1.91 4.54
N GLU A 52 9.43 -1.94 3.86
CA GLU A 52 9.53 -1.77 2.41
C GLU A 52 8.70 -2.83 1.66
N ASN A 53 8.83 -4.10 2.04
CA ASN A 53 8.04 -5.19 1.45
C ASN A 53 6.52 -4.98 1.64
N LEU A 54 6.10 -4.48 2.80
CA LEU A 54 4.69 -4.19 3.06
C LEU A 54 4.19 -2.98 2.24
N VAL A 55 5.02 -1.96 2.04
CA VAL A 55 4.70 -0.83 1.15
C VAL A 55 4.56 -1.31 -0.29
N GLU A 56 5.50 -2.12 -0.78
CA GLU A 56 5.43 -2.70 -2.12
C GLU A 56 4.17 -3.57 -2.28
N ARG A 57 3.83 -4.38 -1.26
CA ARG A 57 2.59 -5.19 -1.31
C ARG A 57 1.34 -4.33 -1.34
N ARG A 58 1.31 -3.23 -0.59
CA ARG A 58 0.18 -2.28 -0.62
C ARG A 58 0.00 -1.66 -2.01
N GLU A 59 1.10 -1.29 -2.67
CA GLU A 59 1.06 -0.78 -4.04
C GLU A 59 0.58 -1.84 -5.03
N ALA A 60 1.12 -3.06 -4.92
CA ALA A 60 0.69 -4.19 -5.74
C ALA A 60 -0.82 -4.47 -5.59
N LEU A 61 -1.35 -4.43 -4.36
CA LEU A 61 -2.78 -4.58 -4.11
C LEU A 61 -3.63 -3.50 -4.78
N SER A 62 -3.12 -2.26 -4.86
CA SER A 62 -3.80 -1.20 -5.60
C SER A 62 -3.86 -1.51 -7.10
N VAL A 63 -2.75 -1.97 -7.69
CA VAL A 63 -2.68 -2.36 -9.11
C VAL A 63 -3.58 -3.56 -9.39
N GLU A 64 -3.56 -4.58 -8.54
CA GLU A 64 -4.39 -5.77 -8.68
C GLU A 64 -5.89 -5.43 -8.59
N ARG A 65 -6.30 -4.50 -7.71
CA ARG A 65 -7.69 -4.04 -7.66
C ARG A 65 -8.13 -3.36 -8.96
N MET A 66 -7.26 -2.56 -9.59
CA MET A 66 -7.56 -1.99 -10.90
C MET A 66 -7.64 -3.07 -11.98
N ALA A 67 -6.72 -4.04 -11.96
CA ALA A 67 -6.77 -5.14 -12.91
C ALA A 67 -8.05 -5.99 -12.76
N LEU A 68 -8.55 -6.17 -11.53
CA LEU A 68 -9.83 -6.82 -11.28
C LEU A 68 -11.00 -6.04 -11.87
N THR A 69 -11.01 -4.71 -11.74
CA THR A 69 -12.06 -3.89 -12.36
C THR A 69 -12.00 -3.95 -13.88
N ASP A 70 -10.79 -3.88 -14.46
CA ASP A 70 -10.60 -3.97 -15.91
C ASP A 70 -11.04 -5.34 -16.46
N ASN A 71 -10.76 -6.42 -15.72
CA ASN A 71 -11.18 -7.78 -16.09
C ASN A 71 -12.70 -7.96 -16.02
N LEU A 72 -13.37 -7.32 -15.05
CA LEU A 72 -14.83 -7.31 -14.96
C LEU A 72 -15.45 -6.54 -16.13
N GLU A 73 -14.92 -5.35 -16.45
CA GLU A 73 -15.38 -4.53 -17.57
C GLU A 73 -15.16 -5.23 -18.92
N ALA A 74 -14.06 -5.96 -19.06
CA ALA A 74 -13.77 -6.79 -20.23
C ALA A 74 -14.60 -8.09 -20.30
N GLY A 75 -15.41 -8.40 -19.27
CA GLY A 75 -16.21 -9.62 -19.19
C GLY A 75 -15.40 -10.90 -19.04
N LYS A 76 -14.12 -10.81 -18.64
CA LYS A 76 -13.24 -11.98 -18.43
C LYS A 76 -13.58 -12.75 -17.16
N ILE A 77 -14.18 -12.08 -16.18
CA ILE A 77 -14.59 -12.64 -14.89
C ILE A 77 -16.07 -12.34 -14.64
N LYS A 78 -16.75 -13.23 -13.91
CA LYS A 78 -18.15 -12.99 -13.52
C LYS A 78 -18.23 -12.03 -12.35
N ALA A 79 -19.35 -11.31 -12.22
CA ALA A 79 -19.57 -10.38 -11.11
C ALA A 79 -19.48 -11.05 -9.73
N THR A 80 -19.83 -12.33 -9.61
CA THR A 80 -19.72 -13.11 -8.37
C THR A 80 -18.26 -13.42 -8.00
N GLU A 81 -17.44 -13.78 -8.99
CA GLU A 81 -16.00 -14.03 -8.83
C GLU A 81 -15.28 -12.72 -8.47
N PHE A 82 -15.57 -11.64 -9.19
CA PHE A 82 -15.05 -10.30 -8.90
C PHE A 82 -15.30 -9.88 -7.45
N ARG A 83 -16.53 -10.07 -6.94
CA ARG A 83 -16.87 -9.70 -5.55
C ARG A 83 -16.04 -10.49 -4.54
N LYS A 84 -15.83 -11.79 -4.77
CA LYS A 84 -15.01 -12.64 -3.89
C LYS A 84 -13.56 -12.17 -3.88
N GLU A 85 -12.98 -12.00 -5.07
CA GLU A 85 -11.59 -11.56 -5.21
C GLU A 85 -11.39 -10.16 -4.62
N LEU A 86 -12.31 -9.22 -4.91
CA LEU A 86 -12.28 -7.87 -4.36
C LEU A 86 -12.31 -7.89 -2.82
N MET A 87 -13.17 -8.71 -2.21
CA MET A 87 -13.24 -8.83 -0.76
C MET A 87 -11.94 -9.39 -0.18
N MET A 88 -11.36 -10.42 -0.80
CA MET A 88 -10.05 -10.93 -0.36
C MET A 88 -8.97 -9.85 -0.44
N ARG A 89 -8.90 -9.08 -1.53
CA ARG A 89 -7.91 -7.98 -1.66
C ARG A 89 -8.13 -6.86 -0.64
N ILE A 90 -9.38 -6.57 -0.27
CA ILE A 90 -9.69 -5.59 0.77
C ILE A 90 -9.22 -6.08 2.14
N GLN A 91 -9.49 -7.34 2.47
CA GLN A 91 -9.04 -7.94 3.73
C GLN A 91 -7.51 -7.97 3.81
N GLU A 92 -6.85 -8.37 2.73
CA GLU A 92 -5.40 -8.36 2.63
C GLU A 92 -4.83 -6.94 2.80
N ALA A 93 -5.42 -5.94 2.15
CA ALA A 93 -4.99 -4.55 2.31
C ALA A 93 -5.16 -4.04 3.75
N ALA A 94 -6.21 -4.46 4.45
CA ALA A 94 -6.41 -4.14 5.86
C ALA A 94 -5.31 -4.77 6.72
N GLN A 95 -4.97 -6.04 6.48
CA GLN A 95 -3.90 -6.74 7.18
C GLN A 95 -2.53 -6.11 6.91
N VAL A 96 -2.21 -5.77 5.66
CA VAL A 96 -0.98 -5.06 5.31
C VAL A 96 -0.89 -3.70 6.01
N SER A 97 -2.00 -2.97 6.09
CA SER A 97 -2.05 -1.68 6.76
C SER A 97 -1.81 -1.80 8.26
N GLU A 98 -2.31 -2.85 8.90
CA GLU A 98 -2.06 -3.11 10.32
C GLU A 98 -0.59 -3.51 10.55
N ASN A 99 -0.05 -4.41 9.74
CA ASN A 99 1.37 -4.79 9.80
C ASN A 99 2.30 -3.59 9.60
N LEU A 100 1.92 -2.63 8.74
CA LEU A 100 2.68 -1.38 8.56
C LEU A 100 2.69 -0.52 9.82
N ARG A 101 1.55 -0.45 10.53
CA ARG A 101 1.47 0.29 11.81
C ARG A 101 2.30 -0.40 12.89
N GLU A 102 2.23 -1.71 13.00
CA GLU A 102 3.00 -2.49 13.97
C GLU A 102 4.51 -2.36 13.71
N THR A 103 4.95 -2.51 12.47
CA THR A 103 6.37 -2.36 12.09
C THR A 103 6.87 -0.93 12.33
N THR A 104 6.06 0.08 12.03
CA THR A 104 6.39 1.48 12.32
C THR A 104 6.49 1.74 13.83
N ALA A 105 5.57 1.18 14.63
CA ALA A 105 5.61 1.30 16.08
C ALA A 105 6.87 0.63 16.66
N LYS A 106 7.23 -0.58 16.18
CA LYS A 106 8.47 -1.27 16.56
C LYS A 106 9.72 -0.47 16.19
N LEU A 107 9.78 0.09 14.98
CA LEU A 107 10.88 0.96 14.55
C LEU A 107 11.02 2.19 15.46
N SER A 108 9.90 2.81 15.83
CA SER A 108 9.89 3.94 16.77
C SER A 108 10.36 3.54 18.17
N GLN A 109 9.99 2.35 18.65
CA GLN A 109 10.44 1.82 19.95
C GLN A 109 11.96 1.59 19.97
N LEU A 110 12.53 1.14 18.86
CA LEU A 110 13.98 0.97 18.69
C LEU A 110 14.74 2.28 18.42
N GLY A 111 14.06 3.44 18.50
CA GLY A 111 14.68 4.74 18.34
C GLY A 111 14.97 5.13 16.89
N TYR A 112 14.41 4.43 15.90
CA TYR A 112 14.52 4.84 14.50
C TYR A 112 13.78 6.16 14.27
N ARG A 113 14.51 7.23 13.95
CA ARG A 113 13.98 8.58 13.69
C ARG A 113 13.89 8.93 12.20
N GLY A 114 14.13 7.98 11.31
CA GLY A 114 14.00 8.22 9.88
C GLY A 114 12.55 8.51 9.48
N THR A 115 12.35 9.39 8.50
CA THR A 115 11.03 9.63 7.92
C THR A 115 10.65 8.46 7.02
N LEU A 116 9.70 7.64 7.46
CA LEU A 116 9.05 6.62 6.63
C LEU A 116 7.94 7.32 5.81
N PHE A 117 7.97 7.19 4.48
CA PHE A 117 7.09 7.89 3.53
C PHE A 117 6.05 6.95 2.91
#